data_AF-A0A7C4F455-F1
#
_entry.id   AF-A0A7C4F455-F1
#
_cell.length_a   1.000
_cell.length_b   1.000
_cell.length_c   1.000
_cell.angle_alpha   90.00
_cell.angle_beta   90.00
_cell.angle_gamma   90.00
#
_symmetry.space_group_name_H-M   'P 1'
#
loop_
_entity.id
_entity.type
_entity.pdbx_description
1 polymer ?
#
loop_
_entity_poly.entity_id
_entity_poly.type
_entity_poly.pdbx_seq_one_letter_code
_entity_poly.pdbx_strand_id
1 'polypeptide(L)'
;MKISGKDTKNGDYPYAKKARRGWSVDTDAIGEKIDGYIAQAAEADRYSYSGLCIALGISRETLDLWRSGYVCGEDEKDAKVSPNEALAQTVKRGELFIHRYWEESEKSTALHTKFLESAGLLDRRQARIKPPFDLGSLKKYGR
;
A
#
# COMPACT_ATOMS: atom_id res chain seq x y z
N MET A 1 -18.69 -10.79 -16.01
CA MET A 1 -18.88 -10.73 -14.55
C MET A 1 -20.05 -9.81 -14.24
N LYS A 2 -21.06 -10.27 -13.48
CA LYS A 2 -22.24 -9.45 -13.16
C LYS A 2 -21.96 -8.72 -11.84
N ILE A 3 -22.03 -7.39 -11.83
CA ILE A 3 -22.22 -6.64 -10.59
C ILE A 3 -23.72 -6.59 -10.35
N SER A 4 -24.17 -7.10 -9.21
CA SER A 4 -25.57 -7.02 -8.81
C SER A 4 -25.87 -5.62 -8.27
N GLY A 5 -25.85 -4.61 -9.15
CA GLY A 5 -26.31 -3.26 -8.81
C GLY A 5 -27.83 -3.21 -8.75
N LYS A 6 -28.42 -3.66 -7.64
CA LYS A 6 -29.83 -3.33 -7.33
C LYS A 6 -30.00 -1.91 -6.76
N ASP A 7 -28.93 -1.31 -6.25
CA ASP A 7 -28.97 0.03 -5.63
C ASP A 7 -27.93 1.03 -6.17
N THR A 8 -27.33 0.77 -7.33
CA THR A 8 -26.46 1.77 -7.98
C THR A 8 -27.33 2.82 -8.67
N LYS A 9 -27.85 3.78 -7.91
CA LYS A 9 -28.30 5.06 -8.46
C LYS A 9 -27.10 5.69 -9.17
N ASN A 10 -27.29 6.04 -10.45
CA ASN A 10 -26.34 6.82 -11.23
C ASN A 10 -25.94 8.08 -10.47
N GLY A 11 -24.80 8.07 -9.79
CA GLY A 11 -24.32 9.22 -9.03
C GLY A 11 -23.26 8.91 -7.99
N ASP A 12 -23.37 7.77 -7.28
CA ASP A 12 -22.58 7.56 -6.06
C ASP A 12 -21.27 6.77 -6.27
N TYR A 13 -21.08 6.13 -7.42
CA TYR A 13 -19.87 5.34 -7.72
C TYR A 13 -19.08 5.94 -8.90
N PRO A 14 -17.94 6.63 -8.66
CA PRO A 14 -17.20 7.36 -9.69
C PRO A 14 -16.60 6.47 -10.79
N TYR A 15 -16.53 5.16 -10.54
CA TYR A 15 -15.97 4.17 -11.48
C TYR A 15 -17.03 3.19 -12.01
N ALA A 16 -18.32 3.50 -11.90
CA ALA A 16 -19.37 2.66 -12.47
C ALA A 16 -19.50 2.92 -13.99
N LYS A 17 -19.33 1.86 -14.79
CA LYS A 17 -19.53 1.83 -16.23
C LYS A 17 -20.75 1.00 -16.58
N LYS A 18 -21.56 1.49 -17.51
CA LYS A 18 -22.72 0.74 -18.02
C LYS A 18 -22.25 -0.43 -18.90
N ALA A 19 -22.66 -1.65 -18.56
CA ALA A 19 -22.37 -2.86 -19.34
C ALA A 19 -23.62 -3.35 -20.09
N ARG A 20 -23.43 -4.29 -21.02
CA ARG A 20 -24.53 -4.89 -21.82
C ARG A 20 -25.65 -5.52 -20.97
N ARG A 21 -25.34 -5.94 -19.73
CA ARG A 21 -26.29 -6.44 -18.73
C ARG A 21 -25.90 -5.94 -17.34
N GLY A 22 -26.37 -4.75 -16.98
CA GLY A 22 -26.14 -4.15 -15.65
C GLY A 22 -24.99 -3.15 -15.61
N TRP A 23 -24.39 -3.00 -14.44
CA TRP A 23 -23.24 -2.14 -14.19
C TRP A 23 -21.97 -2.98 -14.06
N SER A 24 -20.83 -2.39 -14.42
CA SER A 24 -19.48 -2.93 -14.24
C SER A 24 -18.57 -1.86 -13.66
N VAL A 25 -17.50 -2.23 -12.99
CA VAL A 25 -16.47 -1.26 -12.58
C VAL A 25 -15.55 -0.99 -13.76
N ASP A 26 -15.24 0.29 -13.98
CA ASP A 26 -14.27 0.76 -14.96
C ASP A 26 -12.85 0.61 -14.39
N THR A 27 -12.26 -0.57 -14.60
CA THR A 27 -10.90 -0.87 -14.16
C THR A 27 -9.85 -0.04 -14.88
N ASP A 28 -10.15 0.43 -16.10
CA ASP A 28 -9.23 1.24 -16.89
C ASP A 28 -9.14 2.65 -16.29
N ALA A 29 -10.29 3.26 -15.96
CA ALA A 29 -10.33 4.56 -15.29
C ALA A 29 -9.66 4.53 -13.90
N ILE A 30 -9.78 3.41 -13.16
CA ILE A 30 -9.05 3.21 -11.90
C ILE A 30 -7.55 3.15 -12.18
N GLY A 31 -7.13 2.36 -13.17
CA GLY A 31 -5.73 2.25 -13.58
C GLY A 31 -5.09 3.59 -13.93
N GLU A 32 -5.77 4.40 -14.75
CA GLU A 32 -5.33 5.74 -15.12
C GLU A 32 -5.15 6.66 -13.89
N LYS A 33 -6.07 6.59 -12.92
CA LYS A 33 -5.96 7.35 -11.68
C LYS A 33 -4.80 6.91 -10.81
N ILE A 34 -4.56 5.60 -10.72
CA ILE A 34 -3.41 5.04 -10.01
C ILE A 34 -2.11 5.51 -10.67
N ASP A 35 -2.02 5.43 -11.99
CA ASP A 35 -0.82 5.85 -12.73
C ASP A 35 -0.57 7.36 -12.60
N GLY A 36 -1.63 8.16 -12.66
CA GLY A 36 -1.56 9.60 -12.39
C GLY A 36 -1.09 9.92 -10.97
N TYR A 37 -1.58 9.18 -9.97
CA TYR A 37 -1.08 9.31 -8.60
C TYR A 37 0.39 8.92 -8.48
N ILE A 38 0.82 7.83 -9.11
CA ILE A 38 2.23 7.40 -9.08
C ILE A 38 3.14 8.46 -9.69
N ALA A 39 2.74 9.06 -10.82
CA ALA A 39 3.50 10.14 -11.45
C ALA A 39 3.61 11.38 -10.53
N GLN A 40 2.50 11.80 -9.93
CA GLN A 40 2.48 12.92 -8.98
C GLN A 40 3.29 12.63 -7.71
N ALA A 41 3.20 11.40 -7.18
CA ALA A 41 3.95 10.95 -6.02
C ALA A 41 5.45 10.88 -6.32
N ALA A 42 5.84 10.54 -7.55
CA ALA A 42 7.23 10.55 -8.00
C ALA A 42 7.79 11.97 -8.07
N GLU A 43 7.04 12.93 -8.62
CA GLU A 43 7.44 14.34 -8.66
C GLU A 43 7.56 14.96 -7.27
N ALA A 44 6.63 14.62 -6.37
CA ALA A 44 6.61 15.14 -5.00
C ALA A 44 7.48 14.35 -4.02
N ASP A 45 8.04 13.21 -4.44
CA ASP A 45 8.80 12.25 -3.63
C ASP A 45 8.04 11.84 -2.34
N ARG A 46 6.73 11.58 -2.48
CA ARG A 46 5.81 11.27 -1.37
C ARG A 46 4.82 10.19 -1.76
N TYR A 47 5.05 8.98 -1.26
CA TYR A 47 4.19 7.83 -1.48
C TYR A 47 3.48 7.42 -0.19
N SER A 48 2.16 7.31 -0.24
CA SER A 48 1.35 6.81 0.88
C SER A 48 0.08 6.09 0.42
N TYR A 49 -0.40 5.14 1.21
CA TYR A 49 -1.69 4.51 0.98
C TYR A 49 -2.85 5.50 1.08
N SER A 50 -2.77 6.44 2.02
CA SER A 50 -3.77 7.50 2.18
C SER A 50 -3.85 8.40 0.95
N GLY A 51 -2.71 8.75 0.35
CA GLY A 51 -2.66 9.53 -0.89
C GLY A 51 -3.31 8.79 -2.06
N LEU A 52 -3.10 7.48 -2.16
CA LEU A 52 -3.75 6.64 -3.16
C LEU A 52 -5.29 6.62 -2.97
N CYS A 53 -5.77 6.43 -1.74
CA CYS A 53 -7.20 6.50 -1.43
C CYS A 53 -7.81 7.85 -1.79
N ILE A 54 -7.12 8.96 -1.48
CA ILE A 54 -7.59 10.32 -1.80
C ILE A 54 -7.64 10.53 -3.32
N ALA A 55 -6.60 10.11 -4.05
CA ALA A 55 -6.57 10.22 -5.51
C ALA A 55 -7.69 9.42 -6.19
N LEU A 56 -8.04 8.28 -5.61
CA LEU A 56 -9.17 7.43 -6.03
C LEU A 56 -10.53 7.91 -5.51
N GLY A 57 -10.56 8.84 -4.55
CA GLY A 57 -11.81 9.30 -3.93
C GLY A 57 -12.56 8.20 -3.16
N ILE A 58 -11.85 7.23 -2.60
CA ILE A 58 -12.41 6.08 -1.87
C ILE A 58 -11.93 6.02 -0.43
N SER A 59 -12.68 5.30 0.42
CA SER A 59 -12.25 4.99 1.78
C SER A 59 -11.21 3.87 1.80
N ARG A 60 -10.57 3.66 2.96
CA ARG A 60 -9.59 2.58 3.12
C ARG A 60 -10.25 1.20 3.11
N GLU A 61 -11.43 1.08 3.69
CA GLU A 61 -12.24 -0.14 3.67
C GLU A 61 -12.62 -0.51 2.24
N THR A 62 -12.92 0.49 1.40
CA THR A 62 -13.21 0.29 -0.01
C THR A 62 -11.98 -0.21 -0.78
N LEU A 63 -10.80 0.33 -0.47
CA LEU A 63 -9.54 -0.14 -1.05
C LEU A 63 -9.27 -1.61 -0.70
N ASP A 64 -9.53 -2.03 0.55
CA ASP A 64 -9.36 -3.41 0.98
C ASP A 64 -10.33 -4.38 0.28
N LEU A 65 -11.58 -3.94 0.06
CA LEU A 65 -12.54 -4.70 -0.75
C LEU A 65 -12.05 -4.85 -2.20
N TRP A 66 -11.55 -3.77 -2.80
CA TRP A 66 -11.07 -3.79 -4.18
C TRP A 66 -9.82 -4.65 -4.33
N ARG A 67 -8.95 -4.71 -3.31
CA ARG A 67 -7.81 -5.62 -3.26
C ARG A 67 -8.27 -7.09 -3.31
N SER A 68 -9.40 -7.41 -2.69
CA SER A 68 -10.05 -8.72 -2.78
C SER A 68 -10.88 -8.92 -4.07
N GLY A 69 -10.96 -7.90 -4.94
CA GLY A 69 -11.71 -7.93 -6.20
C GLY A 69 -13.20 -7.62 -6.05
N TYR A 70 -13.66 -7.23 -4.86
CA TYR A 70 -15.05 -6.86 -4.63
C TYR A 70 -15.24 -5.34 -4.68
N VAL A 71 -16.38 -4.91 -5.20
CA VAL A 71 -16.65 -3.47 -5.41
C VAL A 71 -17.26 -2.85 -4.16
N CYS A 72 -18.11 -3.62 -3.47
CA CYS A 72 -18.72 -3.26 -2.19
C CYS A 72 -18.78 -4.49 -1.27
N GLY A 73 -19.04 -4.26 0.03
CA GLY A 73 -19.12 -5.34 1.02
C GLY A 73 -20.37 -6.24 0.86
N GLU A 74 -21.33 -5.85 0.04
CA GLU A 74 -22.49 -6.69 -0.31
C GLU A 74 -22.09 -7.74 -1.35
N ASP A 75 -21.30 -7.34 -2.35
CA ASP A 75 -20.74 -8.26 -3.35
C ASP A 75 -19.86 -9.34 -2.69
N GLU A 76 -19.10 -8.99 -1.65
CA GLU A 76 -18.28 -9.95 -0.90
C GLU A 76 -19.13 -11.01 -0.17
N LYS A 77 -20.34 -10.64 0.26
CA LYS A 77 -21.25 -11.52 1.01
C LYS A 77 -22.14 -12.37 0.10
N ASP A 78 -22.32 -11.98 -1.17
CA ASP A 78 -23.11 -12.74 -2.12
C ASP A 78 -22.26 -13.84 -2.77
N ALA A 79 -22.50 -15.09 -2.39
CA ALA A 79 -21.82 -16.26 -2.95
C ALA A 79 -21.98 -16.43 -4.48
N LYS A 80 -22.90 -15.70 -5.12
CA LYS A 80 -23.08 -15.70 -6.58
C LYS A 80 -22.19 -14.69 -7.30
N VAL A 81 -21.59 -13.76 -6.56
CA VAL A 81 -20.69 -12.74 -7.09
C VAL A 81 -19.27 -13.25 -6.91
N SER A 82 -18.58 -13.47 -8.03
CA SER A 82 -17.16 -13.80 -7.99
C SER A 82 -16.33 -12.50 -7.83
N PRO A 83 -15.09 -12.58 -7.33
CA PRO A 83 -14.18 -11.44 -7.22
C PRO A 83 -13.59 -11.03 -8.57
N ASN A 84 -13.60 -9.73 -8.88
CA ASN A 84 -13.06 -9.19 -10.12
C ASN A 84 -11.53 -9.14 -10.04
N GLU A 85 -10.88 -10.16 -10.63
CA GLU A 85 -9.42 -10.27 -10.66
C GLU A 85 -8.73 -9.07 -11.32
N ALA A 86 -9.32 -8.49 -12.37
CA ALA A 86 -8.74 -7.33 -13.05
C ALA A 86 -8.69 -6.12 -12.12
N LEU A 87 -9.75 -5.90 -11.33
CA LEU A 87 -9.77 -4.84 -10.31
C LEU A 87 -8.69 -5.07 -9.24
N ALA A 88 -8.61 -6.30 -8.71
CA ALA A 88 -7.61 -6.67 -7.71
C ALA A 88 -6.18 -6.49 -8.22
N GLN A 89 -5.89 -6.88 -9.47
CA GLN A 89 -4.58 -6.71 -10.07
C GLN A 89 -4.22 -5.23 -10.28
N THR A 90 -5.16 -4.42 -10.75
CA THR A 90 -4.96 -2.97 -10.94
C THR A 90 -4.62 -2.28 -9.63
N VAL A 91 -5.38 -2.56 -8.56
CA VAL A 91 -5.08 -2.02 -7.23
C VAL A 91 -3.72 -2.50 -6.74
N LYS A 92 -3.47 -3.81 -6.81
CA LYS A 92 -2.21 -4.42 -6.36
C LYS A 92 -0.99 -3.82 -7.08
N ARG A 93 -1.12 -3.48 -8.37
CA ARG A 93 -0.07 -2.76 -9.12
C ARG A 93 0.25 -1.42 -8.46
N GLY A 94 -0.76 -0.61 -8.13
CA GLY A 94 -0.57 0.67 -7.44
C GLY A 94 0.12 0.54 -6.08
N GLU A 95 -0.28 -0.47 -5.31
CA GLU A 95 0.33 -0.76 -4.01
C GLU A 95 1.78 -1.22 -4.12
N LEU A 96 2.11 -2.02 -5.14
CA LEU A 96 3.48 -2.44 -5.43
C LEU A 96 4.40 -1.25 -5.71
N PHE A 97 3.93 -0.21 -6.40
CA PHE A 97 4.74 1.01 -6.60
C PHE A 97 5.04 1.74 -5.29
N ILE A 98 4.06 1.79 -4.39
CA ILE A 98 4.27 2.34 -3.05
C ILE A 98 5.29 1.49 -2.31
N HIS A 99 5.13 0.16 -2.26
CA HIS A 99 6.08 -0.72 -1.59
C HIS A 99 7.50 -0.61 -2.15
N ARG A 100 7.64 -0.65 -3.47
CA ARG A 100 8.92 -0.49 -4.16
C ARG A 100 9.61 0.80 -3.77
N TYR A 101 8.88 1.93 -3.73
CA TYR A 101 9.46 3.18 -3.27
C TYR A 101 10.03 3.08 -1.84
N TRP A 102 9.31 2.41 -0.93
CA TRP A 102 9.78 2.26 0.45
C TRP A 102 11.00 1.34 0.56
N GLU A 103 11.10 0.32 -0.30
CA GLU A 103 12.27 -0.56 -0.41
C GLU A 103 13.48 0.16 -1.00
N GLU A 104 13.28 0.98 -2.02
CA GLU A 104 14.33 1.72 -2.73
C GLU A 104 14.72 3.03 -2.03
N SER A 105 13.88 3.58 -1.15
CA SER A 105 14.21 4.82 -0.45
C SER A 105 15.26 4.56 0.65
N GLU A 106 16.44 5.17 0.49
CA GLU A 106 17.45 5.29 1.54
C GLU A 106 16.95 6.11 2.76
N LYS A 107 15.74 6.67 2.71
CA LYS A 107 15.12 7.37 3.85
C LYS A 107 14.75 6.42 5.00
N SER A 108 14.65 5.12 4.75
CA SER A 108 14.45 4.10 5.79
C SER A 108 15.62 4.09 6.79
N THR A 109 16.86 4.17 6.31
CA THR A 109 18.04 4.28 7.18
C THR A 109 18.16 5.65 7.83
N ALA A 110 17.80 6.74 7.13
CA ALA A 110 17.88 8.10 7.68
C ALA A 110 16.84 8.42 8.77
N LEU A 111 15.64 7.85 8.71
CA LEU A 111 14.65 7.93 9.79
C LEU A 111 15.06 7.06 10.98
N HIS A 112 15.65 5.89 10.72
CA HIS A 112 16.16 5.02 11.77
C HIS A 112 17.36 5.65 12.50
N THR A 113 18.28 6.30 11.79
CA THR A 113 19.38 7.04 12.42
C THR A 113 18.89 8.26 13.17
N LYS A 114 17.98 9.07 12.64
CA LYS A 114 17.39 10.20 13.40
C LYS A 114 16.60 9.73 14.62
N PHE A 115 15.93 8.58 14.55
CA PHE A 115 15.30 7.96 15.73
C PHE A 115 16.37 7.52 16.75
N LEU A 116 17.47 6.91 16.32
CA LEU A 116 18.60 6.54 17.19
C LEU A 116 19.35 7.75 17.77
N GLU A 117 19.44 8.86 17.04
CA GLU A 117 20.01 10.13 17.49
C GLU A 117 19.09 10.80 18.51
N SER A 118 17.79 10.88 18.22
CA SER A 118 16.79 11.46 19.14
C SER A 118 16.54 10.61 20.38
N ALA A 119 16.75 9.29 20.31
CA ALA A 119 16.78 8.39 21.46
C ALA A 119 18.10 8.46 22.26
N GLY A 120 19.05 9.32 21.85
CA GLY A 120 20.34 9.51 22.52
C GLY A 120 21.26 8.29 22.46
N LEU A 121 21.00 7.34 21.56
CA LEU A 121 21.77 6.10 21.43
C LEU A 121 23.08 6.28 20.66
N LEU A 122 23.21 7.36 19.87
CA LEU A 122 24.38 7.60 19.03
C LEU A 122 25.48 8.43 19.70
N ASP A 123 25.22 9.06 20.86
CA ASP A 123 26.22 9.90 21.56
C ASP A 123 26.71 9.33 22.91
N ARG A 124 26.30 8.11 23.25
CA ARG A 124 26.91 7.40 24.37
C ARG A 124 28.15 6.68 23.86
N ARG A 125 29.33 7.27 24.15
CA ARG A 125 30.60 6.54 24.30
C ARG A 125 30.27 5.14 24.80
N GLN A 126 30.52 4.12 23.97
CA GLN A 126 30.25 2.72 24.29
C GLN A 126 30.81 2.39 25.68
N ALA A 127 29.97 2.48 26.70
CA ALA A 127 30.21 1.80 27.94
C ALA A 127 30.12 0.34 27.56
N ARG A 128 31.27 -0.33 27.49
CA ARG A 128 31.37 -1.76 27.23
C ARG A 128 30.59 -2.48 28.34
N ILE A 129 29.31 -2.72 28.11
CA ILE A 129 28.52 -3.63 28.92
C ILE A 129 29.10 -5.00 28.60
N LYS A 130 29.96 -5.51 29.49
CA LYS A 130 30.38 -6.90 29.44
C LYS A 130 29.12 -7.75 29.60
N PRO A 131 28.85 -8.71 28.69
CA PRO A 131 27.78 -9.68 28.92
C PRO A 131 28.05 -10.45 30.23
N PRO A 132 27.02 -11.01 30.89
CA PRO A 132 27.14 -11.68 32.19
C PRO A 132 27.88 -13.03 32.14
N PHE A 133 28.49 -13.37 31.00
CA PHE A 133 29.33 -14.53 30.81
C PHE A 133 30.56 -14.15 29.97
N ASP A 134 31.70 -14.70 30.36
CA ASP A 134 33.00 -14.46 29.72
C ASP A 134 33.05 -15.20 28.37
N LEU A 135 32.81 -14.47 27.28
CA LEU A 135 33.17 -14.94 25.94
C LEU A 135 34.68 -14.81 25.82
N GLY A 136 35.35 -15.84 26.35
CA GLY A 136 36.80 -15.94 26.50
C GLY A 136 37.52 -15.27 25.35
N SER A 137 38.43 -14.36 25.71
CA SER A 137 39.24 -13.54 24.81
C SER A 137 39.57 -14.29 23.52
N LEU A 138 38.88 -13.93 22.43
CA LEU A 138 39.25 -14.36 21.09
C LEU A 138 40.70 -13.94 20.91
N LYS A 139 41.59 -14.93 21.02
CA LYS A 139 43.03 -14.79 20.84
C LYS A 139 43.23 -14.04 19.54
N LYS A 140 43.87 -12.89 19.67
CA LYS A 140 44.52 -12.16 18.59
C LYS A 140 45.21 -13.17 17.67
N TYR A 141 44.64 -13.42 16.50
CA TYR A 141 45.46 -13.79 15.36
C TYR A 141 46.07 -12.47 14.89
N GLY A 142 47.28 -12.24 15.41
CA GLY A 142 48.14 -11.15 14.98
C GLY A 142 48.94 -11.55 13.74
N ARG A 143 49.15 -10.54 12.90
CA ARG A 143 50.02 -10.43 11.72
C ARG A 143 49.76 -11.39 10.57
#